data_AF-W5Z3W7-F1
#
_entry.id   AF-W5Z3W7-F1
#
_cell.length_a   1.000
_cell.length_b   1.000
_cell.length_c   1.000
_cell.angle_alpha   90.00
_cell.angle_beta   90.00
_cell.angle_gamma   90.00
#
_symmetry.space_group_name_H-M   'P 1'
#
loop_
_entity.id
_entity.type
_entity.pdbx_description
1 polymer ?
#
loop_
_entity_poly.entity_id
_entity_poly.type
_entity_poly.pdbx_seq_one_letter_code
_entity_poly.pdbx_strand_id
1 'polypeptide(L)'
;MQPFIHVERQGQSSAYMPVNGFTAVDLGYQQSDAASNFVNRMDDPAHAKMYLQLFEQIWTDPDKVQDVTEAICDHIESVYQENSPERIYFTMLYNIFHDFLEDVDEDVLPNDLTGYQDTLVWKKLFNYQKDAATGIINKLETHNGCILADSVGLGKTFSALAVIKYYELRNRAVLVLCPKKLADNWRNFNSNLTTNIFAKDRFNYDVLCHTDLSRTSGESFGIPLNRVNWGNYDLVVIDESHNFRNNDVFRDRETRYQKLMRKVIQAGVKTKVLMLSATPVNNHFTDLRNQLALAYEASQRP
;
A
#
# COMPACT_ATOMS: atom_id res chain seq x y z
N MET A 1 35.03 -44.08 6.04
CA MET A 1 36.50 -44.06 6.18
C MET A 1 36.87 -42.88 7.06
N GLN A 2 37.78 -43.03 8.02
CA GLN A 2 38.29 -41.86 8.76
C GLN A 2 39.04 -40.96 7.78
N PRO A 3 38.81 -39.63 7.77
CA PRO A 3 39.46 -38.78 6.79
C PRO A 3 40.96 -38.69 7.05
N PHE A 4 41.74 -38.65 5.98
CA PHE A 4 43.19 -38.45 5.98
C PHE A 4 43.59 -37.68 4.72
N ILE A 5 44.79 -37.10 4.74
CA ILE A 5 45.41 -36.53 3.54
C ILE A 5 46.65 -37.35 3.23
N HIS A 6 46.76 -37.86 2.00
CA HIS A 6 47.98 -38.46 1.48
C HIS A 6 48.64 -37.48 0.51
N VAL A 7 49.95 -37.26 0.68
CA VAL A 7 50.74 -36.38 -0.17
C VAL A 7 51.92 -37.16 -0.73
N GLU A 8 52.07 -37.15 -2.05
CA GLU A 8 53.23 -37.71 -2.73
C GLU A 8 54.01 -36.60 -3.42
N ARG A 9 55.32 -36.50 -3.13
CA ARG A 9 56.22 -35.52 -3.76
C ARG A 9 57.57 -36.14 -4.01
N GLN A 10 57.99 -36.17 -5.28
CA GLN A 10 59.34 -36.62 -5.69
C GLN A 10 59.76 -37.99 -5.09
N GLY A 11 58.81 -38.93 -4.99
CA GLY A 11 59.05 -40.28 -4.45
C GLY A 11 59.02 -40.40 -2.93
N GLN A 12 58.76 -39.30 -2.20
CA GLN A 12 58.43 -39.32 -0.78
C GLN A 12 56.91 -39.32 -0.59
N SER A 13 56.41 -40.21 0.27
CA SER A 13 54.99 -40.36 0.59
C SER A 13 54.80 -40.07 2.08
N SER A 14 53.83 -39.19 2.36
CA SER A 14 53.44 -38.82 3.72
C SER A 14 51.92 -38.91 3.87
N ALA A 15 51.45 -39.31 5.05
CA ALA A 15 50.04 -39.33 5.40
C ALA A 15 49.77 -38.47 6.64
N TYR A 16 48.66 -37.75 6.66
CA TYR A 16 48.25 -36.86 7.75
C TYR A 16 46.92 -37.33 8.35
N MET A 17 46.88 -37.57 9.66
CA MET A 17 45.65 -37.96 10.35
C MET A 17 45.64 -37.61 11.86
N PRO A 18 44.45 -37.43 12.47
CA PRO A 18 43.16 -37.26 11.80
C PRO A 18 43.10 -35.90 11.09
N VAL A 19 42.30 -35.82 10.02
CA VAL A 19 41.83 -34.54 9.48
C VAL A 19 40.31 -34.54 9.55
N ASN A 20 39.70 -33.40 9.84
CA ASN A 20 38.24 -33.32 9.99
C ASN A 20 37.55 -33.01 8.66
N GLY A 21 38.22 -32.26 7.79
CA GLY A 21 37.72 -31.86 6.48
C GLY A 21 38.78 -31.15 5.65
N PHE A 22 38.38 -30.69 4.47
CA PHE A 22 39.21 -29.90 3.57
C PHE A 22 38.75 -28.43 3.59
N THR A 23 38.88 -27.78 4.74
CA THR A 23 38.45 -26.39 4.98
C THR A 23 39.63 -25.48 5.26
N ALA A 24 39.47 -24.17 5.09
CA ALA A 24 40.52 -23.19 5.45
C ALA A 24 40.89 -23.26 6.94
N VAL A 25 39.94 -23.60 7.80
CA VAL A 25 40.16 -23.78 9.25
C VAL A 25 40.99 -25.03 9.52
N ASP A 26 40.63 -26.17 8.92
CA ASP A 26 41.36 -27.44 9.11
C ASP A 26 42.77 -27.43 8.52
N LEU A 27 42.98 -26.65 7.45
CA LEU A 27 44.29 -26.43 6.82
C LEU A 27 45.12 -25.35 7.54
N GLY A 28 44.59 -24.71 8.58
CA GLY A 28 45.30 -23.72 9.40
C GLY A 28 45.39 -22.31 8.79
N TYR A 29 44.60 -22.01 7.76
CA TYR A 29 44.50 -20.67 7.15
C TYR A 29 43.51 -19.74 7.89
N GLN A 30 42.59 -20.30 8.67
CA GLN A 30 41.60 -19.55 9.45
C GLN A 30 41.54 -20.05 10.90
N GLN A 31 41.18 -19.14 11.82
CA GLN A 31 41.03 -19.47 13.24
C GLN A 31 39.79 -20.35 13.46
N SER A 32 39.94 -21.36 14.32
CA SER A 32 38.86 -22.27 14.76
C SER A 32 38.42 -21.95 16.18
N ASP A 33 37.19 -22.32 16.53
CA ASP A 33 36.70 -22.41 17.91
C ASP A 33 37.19 -23.69 18.63
N ALA A 34 37.88 -24.59 17.93
CA ALA A 34 38.46 -25.78 18.52
C ALA A 34 39.60 -25.43 19.49
N ALA A 35 39.45 -25.85 20.76
CA ALA A 35 40.47 -25.63 21.80
C ALA A 35 41.81 -26.33 21.51
N SER A 36 41.79 -27.41 20.71
CA SER A 36 42.98 -28.11 20.24
C SER A 36 42.65 -28.96 19.01
N ASN A 37 43.56 -29.02 18.03
CA ASN A 37 43.50 -29.95 16.91
C ASN A 37 44.90 -30.52 16.65
N PHE A 38 45.06 -31.84 16.77
CA PHE A 38 46.33 -32.52 16.56
C PHE A 38 46.28 -33.31 15.26
N VAL A 39 47.20 -33.00 14.34
CA VAL A 39 47.39 -33.75 13.09
C VAL A 39 48.75 -34.43 13.16
N ASN A 40 48.75 -35.76 13.14
CA ASN A 40 49.97 -36.54 13.07
C ASN A 40 50.39 -36.70 11.62
N ARG A 41 51.68 -36.49 11.35
CA ARG A 41 52.31 -36.76 10.06
C ARG A 41 53.07 -38.09 10.15
N MET A 42 52.74 -39.02 9.27
CA MET A 42 53.47 -40.27 9.08
C MET A 42 54.36 -40.13 7.84
N ASP A 43 55.67 -40.23 8.04
CA ASP A 43 56.68 -40.05 6.99
C ASP A 43 57.38 -41.34 6.59
N ASP A 44 57.02 -42.46 7.23
CA ASP A 44 57.47 -43.77 6.77
C ASP A 44 56.74 -44.15 5.46
N PRO A 45 57.45 -44.38 4.35
CA PRO A 45 56.83 -44.63 3.06
C PRO A 45 55.95 -45.89 3.02
N ALA A 46 56.25 -46.92 3.82
CA ALA A 46 55.45 -48.13 3.85
C ALA A 46 54.11 -47.89 4.56
N HIS A 47 54.13 -47.16 5.67
CA HIS A 47 52.92 -46.81 6.41
C HIS A 47 52.07 -45.80 5.64
N ALA A 48 52.66 -44.75 5.05
CA ALA A 48 51.91 -43.76 4.27
C ALA A 48 51.22 -44.39 3.05
N LYS A 49 51.89 -45.33 2.36
CA LYS A 49 51.29 -46.09 1.24
C LYS A 49 50.13 -46.98 1.66
N MET A 50 50.10 -47.49 2.90
CA MET A 50 48.97 -48.29 3.38
C MET A 50 47.65 -47.49 3.38
N TYR A 51 47.70 -46.20 3.69
CA TYR A 51 46.52 -45.31 3.62
C TYR A 51 46.06 -45.11 2.18
N LEU A 52 47.00 -44.88 1.25
CA LEU A 52 46.67 -44.75 -0.16
C LEU A 52 46.07 -46.05 -0.72
N GLN A 53 46.64 -47.20 -0.38
CA GLN A 53 46.11 -48.51 -0.78
C GLN A 53 44.69 -48.73 -0.25
N LEU A 54 44.40 -48.31 0.98
CA LEU A 54 43.05 -48.37 1.54
C LEU A 54 42.08 -47.46 0.78
N PHE A 55 42.50 -46.25 0.37
CA PHE A 55 41.71 -45.38 -0.51
C PHE A 55 41.44 -46.06 -1.84
N GLU A 56 42.48 -46.54 -2.52
CA GLU A 56 42.35 -47.19 -3.83
C GLU A 56 41.45 -48.42 -3.78
N GLN A 57 41.53 -49.22 -2.71
CA GLN A 57 40.65 -50.37 -2.52
C GLN A 57 39.17 -49.98 -2.43
N ILE A 58 38.85 -48.83 -1.86
CA ILE A 58 37.46 -48.33 -1.83
C ILE A 58 37.12 -47.67 -3.17
N TRP A 59 38.00 -46.82 -3.68
CA TRP A 59 37.81 -46.01 -4.88
C TRP A 59 37.57 -46.85 -6.14
N THR A 60 38.24 -48.00 -6.24
CA THR A 60 38.14 -48.91 -7.39
C THR A 60 37.06 -49.97 -7.25
N ASP A 61 36.38 -50.07 -6.10
CA ASP A 61 35.32 -51.04 -5.81
C ASP A 61 33.95 -50.46 -6.22
N PRO A 62 33.35 -50.89 -7.34
CA PRO A 62 32.10 -50.32 -7.84
C PRO A 62 30.91 -50.50 -6.90
N ASP A 63 30.97 -51.47 -5.97
CA ASP A 63 29.90 -51.68 -4.98
C ASP A 63 29.99 -50.70 -3.79
N LYS A 64 31.10 -49.95 -3.69
CA LYS A 64 31.37 -48.98 -2.61
C LYS A 64 31.38 -47.53 -3.07
N VAL A 65 31.38 -47.28 -4.38
CA VAL A 65 31.37 -45.92 -4.94
C VAL A 65 30.18 -45.72 -5.86
N GLN A 66 29.75 -44.48 -5.98
CA GLN A 66 28.72 -44.06 -6.92
C GLN A 66 29.20 -42.80 -7.62
N ASP A 67 29.01 -42.73 -8.95
CA ASP A 67 29.22 -41.48 -9.69
C ASP A 67 28.09 -40.51 -9.33
N VAL A 68 28.47 -39.32 -8.86
CA VAL A 68 27.56 -38.26 -8.43
C VAL A 68 27.74 -37.00 -9.29
N THR A 69 28.50 -37.09 -10.39
CA THR A 69 28.86 -35.93 -11.23
C THR A 69 27.62 -35.21 -11.75
N GLU A 70 26.69 -35.94 -12.37
CA GLU A 70 25.45 -35.37 -12.94
C GLU A 70 24.56 -34.76 -11.84
N ALA A 71 24.40 -35.45 -10.72
CA ALA A 71 23.62 -34.96 -9.58
C ALA A 71 24.18 -33.65 -8.99
N ILE A 72 25.50 -33.48 -8.96
CA ILE A 72 26.14 -32.23 -8.52
C ILE A 72 25.94 -31.13 -9.56
N CYS A 73 26.09 -31.42 -10.85
CA CYS A 73 25.82 -30.48 -11.93
C CYS A 73 24.39 -29.93 -11.87
N ASP A 74 23.39 -30.80 -11.76
CA ASP A 74 21.98 -30.43 -11.67
C ASP A 74 21.70 -29.53 -10.46
N HIS A 75 22.31 -29.84 -9.31
CA HIS A 75 22.12 -29.04 -8.11
C HIS A 75 22.70 -27.63 -8.28
N ILE A 76 23.91 -27.52 -8.86
CA ILE A 76 24.54 -26.22 -9.14
C ILE A 76 23.69 -25.40 -10.13
N GLU A 77 23.16 -26.03 -11.18
CA GLU A 77 22.28 -25.36 -12.15
C GLU A 77 20.99 -24.85 -11.52
N SER A 78 20.40 -25.60 -10.58
CA SER A 78 19.17 -25.18 -9.89
C SER A 78 19.34 -23.89 -9.07
N VAL A 79 20.53 -23.68 -8.49
CA VAL A 79 20.86 -22.48 -7.69
C VAL A 79 21.17 -21.27 -8.59
N TYR A 80 21.59 -21.52 -9.83
CA TYR A 80 21.90 -20.49 -10.84
C TYR A 80 20.73 -20.14 -11.77
N GLN A 81 19.48 -20.43 -11.38
CA GLN A 81 18.33 -19.94 -12.14
C GLN A 81 18.30 -18.40 -12.12
N GLU A 82 18.66 -17.79 -13.25
CA GLU A 82 18.45 -16.37 -13.47
C GLU A 82 16.95 -16.05 -13.42
N ASN A 83 16.54 -15.38 -12.35
CA ASN A 83 15.21 -14.81 -12.25
C ASN A 83 15.22 -13.45 -12.95
N SER A 84 14.22 -13.18 -13.79
CA SER A 84 14.14 -11.86 -14.43
C SER A 84 13.99 -10.77 -13.35
N PRO A 85 14.66 -9.61 -13.50
CA PRO A 85 14.48 -8.48 -12.59
C PRO A 85 13.01 -8.07 -12.44
N GLU A 86 12.23 -8.24 -13.51
CA GLU A 86 10.78 -7.99 -13.54
C GLU A 86 10.03 -8.95 -12.60
N ARG A 87 10.40 -10.23 -12.56
CA ARG A 87 9.77 -11.21 -11.66
C ARG A 87 10.02 -10.83 -10.20
N ILE A 88 11.23 -10.38 -9.86
CA ILE A 88 11.56 -9.91 -8.50
C ILE A 88 10.72 -8.66 -8.17
N TYR A 89 10.62 -7.72 -9.11
CA TYR A 89 9.80 -6.52 -8.96
C TYR A 89 8.32 -6.85 -8.71
N PHE A 90 7.72 -7.72 -9.53
CA PHE A 90 6.33 -8.14 -9.35
C PHE A 90 6.11 -8.96 -8.08
N THR A 91 7.08 -9.79 -7.68
CA THR A 91 7.01 -10.53 -6.41
C THR A 91 7.02 -9.57 -5.23
N MET A 92 7.84 -8.51 -5.26
CA MET A 92 7.81 -7.47 -4.23
C MET A 92 6.47 -6.73 -4.21
N LEU A 93 5.97 -6.30 -5.37
CA LEU A 93 4.67 -5.63 -5.46
C LEU A 93 3.55 -6.52 -4.91
N TYR A 94 3.51 -7.79 -5.30
CA TYR A 94 2.51 -8.73 -4.81
C TYR A 94 2.57 -8.84 -3.28
N ASN A 95 3.75 -9.03 -2.68
CA ASN A 95 3.86 -9.15 -1.22
C ASN A 95 3.55 -7.84 -0.48
N ILE A 96 3.75 -6.68 -1.09
CA ILE A 96 3.40 -5.38 -0.48
C ILE A 96 1.88 -5.12 -0.58
N PHE A 97 1.25 -5.56 -1.67
CA PHE A 97 -0.11 -5.16 -2.02
C PHE A 97 -1.14 -6.30 -1.98
N HIS A 98 -0.78 -7.55 -1.65
CA HIS A 98 -1.74 -8.65 -1.67
C HIS A 98 -2.91 -8.41 -0.71
N ASP A 99 -2.66 -7.85 0.47
CA ASP A 99 -3.71 -7.55 1.45
C ASP A 99 -4.68 -6.49 0.91
N PHE A 100 -4.15 -5.54 0.12
CA PHE A 100 -4.97 -4.53 -0.55
C PHE A 100 -5.78 -5.11 -1.72
N LEU A 101 -5.30 -6.20 -2.34
CA LEU A 101 -6.02 -6.89 -3.41
C LEU A 101 -7.13 -7.77 -2.82
N GLU A 102 -6.91 -8.40 -1.67
CA GLU A 102 -7.94 -9.15 -0.95
C GLU A 102 -9.08 -8.23 -0.46
N ASP A 103 -8.77 -7.01 -0.01
CA ASP A 103 -9.77 -5.98 0.32
C ASP A 103 -10.54 -5.44 -0.91
N VAL A 104 -10.05 -5.69 -2.12
CA VAL A 104 -10.68 -5.28 -3.39
C VAL A 104 -11.59 -6.39 -3.95
N ASP A 105 -11.50 -7.62 -3.44
CA ASP A 105 -12.30 -8.74 -3.92
C ASP A 105 -13.76 -8.71 -3.43
N GLU A 106 -14.65 -8.66 -4.44
CA GLU A 106 -16.09 -8.96 -4.53
C GLU A 106 -17.12 -8.41 -3.53
N ASP A 107 -16.79 -8.08 -2.28
CA ASP A 107 -17.84 -7.90 -1.25
C ASP A 107 -18.45 -6.50 -1.09
N VAL A 108 -18.01 -5.51 -1.88
CA VAL A 108 -18.74 -4.22 -2.00
C VAL A 108 -18.56 -3.64 -3.39
N LEU A 109 -19.00 -4.31 -4.46
CA LEU A 109 -19.14 -3.60 -5.73
C LEU A 109 -20.20 -2.50 -5.56
N PRO A 110 -19.96 -1.27 -6.05
CA PRO A 110 -20.98 -0.23 -6.08
C PRO A 110 -22.25 -0.78 -6.72
N ASN A 111 -23.41 -0.60 -6.11
CA ASN A 111 -24.63 -1.24 -6.59
C ASN A 111 -24.95 -0.78 -8.04
N ASP A 112 -24.59 -1.61 -9.03
CA ASP A 112 -24.51 -1.20 -10.46
C ASP A 112 -25.88 -0.86 -11.07
N LEU A 113 -26.97 -1.18 -10.35
CA LEU A 113 -28.36 -0.91 -10.74
C LEU A 113 -28.71 0.57 -10.89
N THR A 114 -27.84 1.51 -10.47
CA THR A 114 -28.15 2.94 -10.56
C THR A 114 -27.74 3.61 -11.87
N GLY A 115 -27.08 2.89 -12.79
CA GLY A 115 -26.69 3.44 -14.10
C GLY A 115 -25.70 4.60 -14.03
N TYR A 116 -24.94 4.72 -12.94
CA TYR A 116 -23.97 5.82 -12.76
C TYR A 116 -22.85 5.75 -13.79
N GLN A 117 -22.54 4.55 -14.29
CA GLN A 117 -21.56 4.32 -15.35
C GLN A 117 -22.00 4.90 -16.71
N ASP A 118 -23.30 5.15 -16.90
CA ASP A 118 -23.84 5.74 -18.13
C ASP A 118 -23.75 7.27 -18.19
N THR A 119 -23.40 7.90 -17.07
CA THR A 119 -23.29 9.36 -16.95
C THR A 119 -22.17 9.93 -17.82
N LEU A 120 -22.28 11.20 -18.22
CA LEU A 120 -21.25 11.86 -19.00
C LEU A 120 -19.95 12.00 -18.20
N VAL A 121 -20.05 12.29 -16.90
CA VAL A 121 -18.90 12.38 -16.01
C VAL A 121 -18.12 11.06 -16.00
N TRP A 122 -18.78 9.92 -15.85
CA TRP A 122 -18.14 8.61 -15.83
C TRP A 122 -17.46 8.28 -17.17
N LYS A 123 -18.15 8.56 -18.28
CA LYS A 123 -17.64 8.34 -19.64
C LYS A 123 -16.43 9.22 -19.98
N LYS A 124 -16.25 10.34 -19.27
CA LYS A 124 -15.10 11.25 -19.41
C LYS A 124 -13.88 10.87 -18.58
N LEU A 125 -14.03 10.00 -17.58
CA LEU A 125 -12.94 9.58 -16.70
C LEU A 125 -11.93 8.69 -17.43
N PHE A 126 -10.64 8.87 -17.10
CA PHE A 126 -9.60 7.89 -17.41
C PHE A 126 -9.77 6.62 -16.56
N ASN A 127 -9.18 5.50 -16.98
CA ASN A 127 -9.31 4.21 -16.27
C ASN A 127 -8.92 4.32 -14.80
N TYR A 128 -7.75 4.91 -14.49
CA TYR A 128 -7.31 5.12 -13.11
C TYR A 128 -8.28 5.99 -12.27
N GLN A 129 -9.00 6.92 -12.91
CA GLN A 129 -10.01 7.75 -12.21
C GLN A 129 -11.29 6.97 -11.95
N LYS A 130 -11.67 6.05 -12.85
CA LYS A 130 -12.79 5.12 -12.61
C LYS A 130 -12.46 4.19 -11.45
N ASP A 131 -11.26 3.63 -11.43
CA ASP A 131 -10.78 2.78 -10.34
C ASP A 131 -10.76 3.55 -9.02
N ALA A 132 -10.26 4.79 -9.04
CA ALA A 132 -10.29 5.67 -7.87
C ALA A 132 -11.73 5.97 -7.42
N ALA A 133 -12.65 6.27 -8.33
CA ALA A 133 -14.04 6.55 -7.99
C ALA A 133 -14.74 5.32 -7.38
N THR A 134 -14.55 4.13 -7.96
CA THR A 134 -15.03 2.85 -7.41
C THR A 134 -14.45 2.60 -6.03
N GLY A 135 -13.14 2.72 -5.86
CA GLY A 135 -12.48 2.54 -4.56
C GLY A 135 -12.95 3.53 -3.49
N ILE A 136 -13.19 4.80 -3.88
CA ILE A 136 -13.78 5.80 -2.98
C ILE A 136 -15.19 5.39 -2.55
N ILE A 137 -16.04 4.97 -3.50
CA ILE A 137 -17.41 4.53 -3.18
C ILE A 137 -17.37 3.37 -2.18
N ASN A 138 -16.54 2.35 -2.43
CA ASN A 138 -16.42 1.19 -1.56
C ASN A 138 -15.98 1.61 -0.15
N LYS A 139 -14.91 2.42 -0.04
CA LYS A 139 -14.43 2.93 1.25
C LYS A 139 -15.48 3.78 1.98
N LEU A 140 -16.26 4.59 1.26
CA LEU A 140 -17.35 5.37 1.84
C LEU A 140 -18.50 4.48 2.31
N GLU A 141 -18.80 3.37 1.64
CA GLU A 141 -19.82 2.41 2.08
C GLU A 141 -19.35 1.62 3.30
N THR A 142 -18.10 1.16 3.32
CA THR A 142 -17.54 0.38 4.43
C THR A 142 -17.24 1.23 5.66
N HIS A 143 -16.65 2.41 5.49
CA HIS A 143 -16.10 3.20 6.60
C HIS A 143 -16.78 4.56 6.82
N ASN A 144 -17.70 4.99 5.95
CA ASN A 144 -18.33 6.31 5.99
C ASN A 144 -17.37 7.51 5.83
N GLY A 145 -16.11 7.26 5.50
CA GLY A 145 -15.19 8.32 5.12
C GLY A 145 -14.04 7.83 4.25
N CYS A 146 -13.55 8.71 3.38
CA CYS A 146 -12.47 8.42 2.46
C CYS A 146 -11.64 9.68 2.19
N ILE A 147 -10.33 9.52 2.03
CA ILE A 147 -9.42 10.59 1.61
C ILE A 147 -8.91 10.24 0.21
N LEU A 148 -9.18 11.12 -0.77
CA LEU A 148 -8.54 11.09 -2.08
C LEU A 148 -7.30 11.97 -2.05
N ALA A 149 -6.13 11.34 -2.04
CA ALA A 149 -4.82 11.95 -1.82
C ALA A 149 -3.97 12.09 -3.10
N ASP A 150 -4.59 12.24 -4.26
CA ASP A 150 -3.87 12.34 -5.54
C ASP A 150 -3.07 13.65 -5.65
N SER A 151 -1.94 13.61 -6.35
CA SER A 151 -1.17 14.79 -6.74
C SER A 151 -2.01 15.87 -7.45
N VAL A 152 -1.51 17.12 -7.42
CA VAL A 152 -2.14 18.24 -8.15
C VAL A 152 -2.17 17.92 -9.64
N GLY A 153 -3.30 18.19 -10.31
CA GLY A 153 -3.45 18.00 -11.76
C GLY A 153 -3.98 16.62 -12.20
N LEU A 154 -4.09 15.62 -11.31
CA LEU A 154 -4.61 14.28 -11.64
C LEU A 154 -6.15 14.19 -11.75
N GLY A 155 -6.85 15.32 -11.66
CA GLY A 155 -8.30 15.37 -11.87
C GLY A 155 -9.15 14.90 -10.69
N LYS A 156 -8.71 15.11 -9.44
CA LYS A 156 -9.50 14.83 -8.21
C LYS A 156 -10.94 15.31 -8.27
N THR A 157 -11.18 16.50 -8.83
CA THR A 157 -12.52 17.07 -9.00
C THR A 157 -13.40 16.18 -9.86
N PHE A 158 -12.87 15.56 -10.93
CA PHE A 158 -13.64 14.71 -11.83
C PHE A 158 -13.99 13.37 -11.15
N SER A 159 -13.02 12.76 -10.47
CA SER A 159 -13.28 11.56 -9.65
C SER A 159 -14.32 11.85 -8.57
N ALA A 160 -14.22 13.00 -7.90
CA ALA A 160 -15.21 13.43 -6.90
C ALA A 160 -16.59 13.67 -7.51
N LEU A 161 -16.70 14.31 -8.68
CA LEU A 161 -17.97 14.50 -9.38
C LEU A 161 -18.63 13.17 -9.74
N ALA A 162 -17.86 12.15 -10.14
CA ALA A 162 -18.40 10.81 -10.39
C ALA A 162 -18.97 10.18 -9.12
N VAL A 163 -18.27 10.31 -7.98
CA VAL A 163 -18.77 9.85 -6.67
C VAL A 163 -20.02 10.63 -6.27
N ILE A 164 -20.03 11.96 -6.40
CA ILE A 164 -21.22 12.81 -6.15
C ILE A 164 -22.40 12.29 -6.97
N LYS A 165 -22.18 12.02 -8.26
CA LYS A 165 -23.27 11.56 -9.14
C LYS A 165 -23.82 10.20 -8.73
N TYR A 166 -22.96 9.28 -8.30
CA TYR A 166 -23.34 7.99 -7.76
C TYR A 166 -24.30 8.11 -6.56
N TYR A 167 -24.02 9.05 -5.64
CA TYR A 167 -24.87 9.31 -4.48
C TYR A 167 -26.16 10.05 -4.85
N GLU A 168 -26.11 11.05 -5.74
CA GLU A 168 -27.31 11.76 -6.22
C GLU A 168 -28.31 10.82 -6.90
N LEU A 169 -27.84 9.86 -7.72
CA LEU A 169 -28.69 8.85 -8.36
C LEU A 169 -29.37 7.91 -7.36
N ARG A 170 -28.92 7.89 -6.10
CA ARG A 170 -29.54 7.19 -4.96
C ARG A 170 -30.40 8.11 -4.10
N ASN A 171 -30.75 9.30 -4.61
CA ASN A 171 -31.50 10.33 -3.88
C ASN A 171 -30.83 10.78 -2.58
N ARG A 172 -29.50 10.81 -2.57
CA ARG A 172 -28.71 11.28 -1.42
C ARG A 172 -28.39 12.75 -1.59
N ALA A 173 -28.57 13.54 -0.52
CA ALA A 173 -28.25 14.96 -0.51
C ALA A 173 -26.74 15.15 -0.37
N VAL A 174 -26.14 16.00 -1.22
CA VAL A 174 -24.69 16.17 -1.28
C VAL A 174 -24.31 17.64 -1.05
N LEU A 175 -23.32 17.85 -0.18
CA LEU A 175 -22.71 19.16 0.08
C LEU A 175 -21.25 19.16 -0.35
N VAL A 176 -20.84 20.17 -1.12
CA VAL A 176 -19.44 20.48 -1.41
C VAL A 176 -18.98 21.67 -0.57
N LEU A 177 -17.95 21.45 0.25
CA LEU A 177 -17.23 22.46 1.02
C LEU A 177 -15.88 22.75 0.37
N CYS A 178 -15.71 23.95 -0.17
CA CYS A 178 -14.48 24.33 -0.87
C CYS A 178 -13.95 25.71 -0.42
N PRO A 179 -12.69 26.04 -0.74
CA PRO A 179 -12.20 27.42 -0.65
C PRO A 179 -12.99 28.34 -1.58
N LYS A 180 -13.22 29.60 -1.17
CA LYS A 180 -13.97 30.58 -1.97
C LYS A 180 -13.45 30.74 -3.40
N LYS A 181 -12.12 30.63 -3.59
CA LYS A 181 -11.47 30.74 -4.91
C LYS A 181 -11.80 29.59 -5.86
N LEU A 182 -12.22 28.43 -5.34
CA LEU A 182 -12.56 27.25 -6.13
C LEU A 182 -14.08 27.07 -6.29
N ALA A 183 -14.89 27.89 -5.60
CA ALA A 183 -16.34 27.74 -5.58
C ALA A 183 -16.96 27.85 -6.98
N ASP A 184 -16.51 28.78 -7.81
CA ASP A 184 -17.05 28.94 -9.17
C ASP A 184 -16.76 27.72 -10.06
N ASN A 185 -15.62 27.05 -9.86
CA ASN A 185 -15.30 25.80 -10.57
C ASN A 185 -16.31 24.70 -10.22
N TRP A 186 -16.62 24.54 -8.92
CA TRP A 186 -17.63 23.59 -8.48
C TRP A 186 -19.03 23.99 -8.93
N ARG A 187 -19.38 25.27 -8.88
CA ARG A 187 -20.69 25.75 -9.32
C ARG A 187 -20.89 25.64 -10.83
N ASN A 188 -19.81 25.65 -11.62
CA ASN A 188 -19.91 25.44 -13.06
C ASN A 188 -20.60 24.11 -13.40
N PHE A 189 -20.38 23.05 -12.61
CA PHE A 189 -20.91 21.72 -12.91
C PHE A 189 -22.36 21.50 -12.43
N ASN A 190 -22.84 22.22 -11.41
CA ASN A 190 -24.23 22.16 -10.93
C ASN A 190 -25.13 23.29 -11.48
N SER A 191 -24.56 24.22 -12.25
CA SER A 191 -25.31 25.32 -12.86
C SER A 191 -25.60 25.05 -14.35
N ASN A 192 -26.67 25.65 -14.85
CA ASN A 192 -27.07 25.56 -16.27
C ASN A 192 -26.26 26.54 -17.14
N LEU A 193 -24.97 26.28 -17.29
CA LEU A 193 -24.02 27.11 -18.04
C LEU A 193 -23.55 26.38 -19.31
N THR A 194 -23.26 27.14 -20.37
CA THR A 194 -22.68 26.58 -21.62
C THR A 194 -21.27 26.02 -21.41
N THR A 195 -20.56 26.51 -20.40
CA THR A 195 -19.25 26.02 -19.95
C THR A 195 -19.33 24.73 -19.13
N ASN A 196 -20.52 24.26 -18.77
CA ASN A 196 -20.72 23.00 -18.07
C ASN A 196 -20.68 21.82 -19.04
N ILE A 197 -19.52 21.17 -19.13
CA ILE A 197 -19.33 19.98 -19.97
C ILE A 197 -20.17 18.77 -19.53
N PHE A 198 -20.75 18.81 -18.33
CA PHE A 198 -21.60 17.77 -17.75
C PHE A 198 -23.05 18.24 -17.56
N ALA A 199 -23.50 19.27 -18.30
CA ALA A 199 -24.86 19.82 -18.15
C ALA A 199 -25.98 18.78 -18.26
N LYS A 200 -25.79 17.70 -19.05
CA LYS A 200 -26.79 16.62 -19.18
C LYS A 200 -26.89 15.75 -17.92
N ASP A 201 -25.83 15.66 -17.12
CA ASP A 201 -25.86 14.91 -15.87
C ASP A 201 -26.65 15.64 -14.79
N ARG A 202 -26.92 16.95 -14.94
CA ARG A 202 -27.78 17.74 -14.04
C ARG A 202 -27.44 17.53 -12.56
N PHE A 203 -26.21 17.90 -12.19
CA PHE A 203 -25.79 17.88 -10.79
C PHE A 203 -26.65 18.81 -9.94
N ASN A 204 -26.96 18.38 -8.73
CA ASN A 204 -27.86 19.04 -7.78
C ASN A 204 -27.28 19.11 -6.36
N TYR A 205 -25.96 19.04 -6.22
CA TYR A 205 -25.27 19.26 -4.95
C TYR A 205 -25.22 20.75 -4.58
N ASP A 206 -25.20 21.03 -3.29
CA ASP A 206 -24.99 22.39 -2.77
C ASP A 206 -23.50 22.72 -2.65
N VAL A 207 -23.15 23.99 -2.82
CA VAL A 207 -21.76 24.49 -2.67
C VAL A 207 -21.74 25.54 -1.58
N LEU A 208 -20.90 25.36 -0.57
CA LEU A 208 -20.63 26.34 0.47
C LEU A 208 -19.12 26.52 0.68
N CYS A 209 -18.71 27.69 1.15
CA CYS A 209 -17.32 27.95 1.47
C CYS A 209 -16.96 27.35 2.83
N HIS A 210 -15.70 26.96 3.03
CA HIS A 210 -15.22 26.51 4.35
C HIS A 210 -15.51 27.50 5.49
N THR A 211 -15.52 28.81 5.19
CA THR A 211 -15.80 29.88 6.15
C THR A 211 -17.27 29.92 6.58
N ASP A 212 -18.19 29.39 5.78
CA ASP A 212 -19.63 29.47 6.03
C ASP A 212 -20.07 28.64 7.23
N LEU A 213 -19.35 27.56 7.56
CA LEU A 213 -19.55 26.79 8.79
C LEU A 213 -19.50 27.64 10.07
N SER A 214 -18.69 28.71 10.04
CA SER A 214 -18.50 29.63 11.17
C SER A 214 -19.44 30.82 11.16
N ARG A 215 -20.21 31.03 10.09
CA ARG A 215 -21.14 32.16 9.97
C ARG A 215 -22.53 31.73 10.47
N THR A 216 -23.24 32.65 11.13
CA THR A 216 -24.62 32.45 11.62
C THR A 216 -25.63 33.30 10.87
N SER A 217 -25.18 34.18 9.97
CA SER A 217 -26.02 35.08 9.18
C SER A 217 -25.41 35.38 7.81
N GLY A 218 -26.21 35.97 6.95
CA GLY A 218 -25.89 36.28 5.56
C GLY A 218 -26.16 35.12 4.61
N GLU A 219 -25.65 35.26 3.40
CA GLU A 219 -25.85 34.32 2.30
C GLU A 219 -24.51 33.82 1.78
N SER A 220 -24.53 32.64 1.16
CA SER A 220 -23.46 32.13 0.31
C SER A 220 -24.09 31.49 -0.93
N PHE A 221 -23.80 32.04 -2.10
CA PHE A 221 -24.21 31.49 -3.40
C PHE A 221 -25.72 31.21 -3.56
N GLY A 222 -26.60 32.07 -3.02
CA GLY A 222 -28.05 31.85 -3.04
C GLY A 222 -28.61 31.15 -1.81
N ILE A 223 -27.74 30.63 -0.93
CA ILE A 223 -28.14 29.85 0.25
C ILE A 223 -28.05 30.72 1.52
N PRO A 224 -29.18 30.99 2.20
CA PRO A 224 -29.18 31.73 3.46
C PRO A 224 -28.61 30.88 4.61
N LEU A 225 -27.47 31.30 5.16
CA LEU A 225 -26.66 30.49 6.10
C LEU A 225 -27.35 30.22 7.44
N ASN A 226 -28.28 31.07 7.85
CA ASN A 226 -29.09 30.89 9.06
C ASN A 226 -30.20 29.84 8.91
N ARG A 227 -30.44 29.34 7.69
CA ARG A 227 -31.49 28.36 7.38
C ARG A 227 -30.95 27.06 6.77
N VAL A 228 -29.63 26.92 6.67
CA VAL A 228 -29.00 25.70 6.17
C VAL A 228 -29.26 24.55 7.13
N ASN A 229 -29.87 23.49 6.64
CA ASN A 229 -30.01 22.24 7.37
C ASN A 229 -28.74 21.38 7.23
N TRP A 230 -27.71 21.75 7.97
CA TRP A 230 -26.37 21.14 7.89
C TRP A 230 -26.35 19.62 8.13
N GLY A 231 -27.27 19.10 8.94
CA GLY A 231 -27.33 17.68 9.30
C GLY A 231 -28.11 16.81 8.30
N ASN A 232 -28.60 17.36 7.19
CA ASN A 232 -29.41 16.65 6.21
C ASN A 232 -28.67 16.31 4.92
N TYR A 233 -27.34 16.38 4.93
CA TYR A 233 -26.50 15.94 3.81
C TYR A 233 -25.99 14.53 4.09
N ASP A 234 -26.29 13.61 3.19
CA ASP A 234 -25.81 12.22 3.25
C ASP A 234 -24.33 12.09 2.86
N LEU A 235 -23.83 12.97 1.97
CA LEU A 235 -22.43 13.03 1.57
C LEU A 235 -21.91 14.46 1.67
N VAL A 236 -20.73 14.61 2.27
CA VAL A 236 -20.00 15.88 2.31
C VAL A 236 -18.65 15.70 1.65
N VAL A 237 -18.43 16.46 0.58
CA VAL A 237 -17.14 16.54 -0.13
C VAL A 237 -16.40 17.76 0.35
N ILE A 238 -15.20 17.57 0.92
CA ILE A 238 -14.36 18.64 1.44
C ILE A 238 -13.16 18.79 0.53
N ASP A 239 -13.21 19.79 -0.34
CA ASP A 239 -12.09 20.17 -1.18
C ASP A 239 -11.04 20.94 -0.35
N GLU A 240 -9.76 20.71 -0.62
CA GLU A 240 -8.65 21.21 0.20
C GLU A 240 -8.83 20.91 1.70
N SER A 241 -9.08 19.64 2.02
CA SER A 241 -9.41 19.15 3.38
C SER A 241 -8.34 19.44 4.43
N HIS A 242 -7.11 19.76 4.01
CA HIS A 242 -6.04 20.25 4.89
C HIS A 242 -6.47 21.49 5.73
N ASN A 243 -7.48 22.24 5.29
CA ASN A 243 -8.09 23.36 6.05
C ASN A 243 -8.87 22.93 7.30
N PHE A 244 -9.10 21.63 7.48
CA PHE A 244 -9.87 21.05 8.59
C PHE A 244 -9.02 20.20 9.54
N ARG A 245 -7.68 20.21 9.42
CA ARG A 245 -6.81 19.30 10.22
C ARG A 245 -6.64 19.67 11.70
N ASN A 246 -6.82 20.95 12.06
CA ASN A 246 -6.54 21.42 13.42
C ASN A 246 -7.73 21.16 14.37
N ASN A 247 -7.56 20.22 15.30
CA ASN A 247 -8.46 19.98 16.43
C ASN A 247 -7.89 20.52 17.76
N ASP A 248 -6.99 21.51 17.71
CA ASP A 248 -6.46 22.11 18.93
C ASP A 248 -7.61 22.70 19.75
N VAL A 249 -7.72 22.25 21.00
CA VAL A 249 -8.76 22.68 21.93
C VAL A 249 -8.40 24.08 22.42
N PHE A 250 -8.79 25.11 21.67
CA PHE A 250 -8.74 26.47 22.17
C PHE A 250 -9.84 26.63 23.23
N ARG A 251 -9.47 27.02 24.46
CA ARG A 251 -10.40 27.17 25.60
C ARG A 251 -11.60 28.10 25.30
N ASP A 252 -11.44 29.03 24.36
CA ASP A 252 -12.45 30.08 24.08
C ASP A 252 -13.05 30.05 22.66
N ARG A 253 -12.70 29.07 21.80
CA ARG A 253 -13.22 29.06 20.41
C ARG A 253 -13.32 27.66 19.80
N GLU A 254 -14.51 27.34 19.31
CA GLU A 254 -14.76 26.14 18.50
C GLU A 254 -14.02 26.21 17.15
N THR A 255 -13.19 25.21 16.85
CA THR A 255 -12.43 25.11 15.60
C THR A 255 -13.36 24.81 14.41
N ARG A 256 -12.85 24.99 13.19
CA ARG A 256 -13.60 24.63 11.98
C ARG A 256 -13.88 23.12 11.92
N TYR A 257 -12.93 22.30 12.38
CA TYR A 257 -13.08 20.85 12.56
C TYR A 257 -14.26 20.53 13.48
N GLN A 258 -14.27 21.10 14.69
CA GLN A 258 -15.31 20.85 15.68
C GLN A 258 -16.69 21.28 15.17
N LYS A 259 -16.77 22.41 14.45
CA LYS A 259 -18.02 22.86 13.81
C LYS A 259 -18.51 21.90 12.73
N LEU A 260 -17.62 21.42 11.87
CA LEU A 260 -17.95 20.42 10.85
C LEU A 260 -18.53 19.17 11.51
N MET A 261 -17.82 18.63 12.52
CA MET A 261 -18.25 17.47 13.26
C MET A 261 -19.64 17.67 13.87
N ARG A 262 -19.81 18.73 14.67
CA ARG A 262 -21.06 18.98 15.39
C ARG A 262 -22.23 19.29 14.47
N LYS A 263 -22.05 20.16 13.46
CA LYS A 263 -23.17 20.66 12.63
C LYS A 263 -23.52 19.74 11.48
N VAL A 264 -22.55 19.02 10.92
CA VAL A 264 -22.73 18.31 9.65
C VAL A 264 -22.70 16.80 9.86
N ILE A 265 -21.76 16.30 10.66
CA ILE A 265 -21.56 14.85 10.82
C ILE A 265 -22.45 14.31 11.96
N GLN A 266 -22.62 15.06 13.05
CA GLN A 266 -23.35 14.63 14.25
C GLN A 266 -24.77 15.22 14.35
N ALA A 267 -25.15 16.25 13.59
CA ALA A 267 -26.44 16.92 13.82
C ALA A 267 -27.66 16.16 13.29
N GLY A 268 -27.50 15.24 12.33
CA GLY A 268 -28.63 14.62 11.65
C GLY A 268 -28.32 13.23 11.12
N VAL A 269 -28.55 13.04 9.81
CA VAL A 269 -28.44 11.75 9.13
C VAL A 269 -27.01 11.20 9.19
N LYS A 270 -26.84 9.93 8.84
CA LYS A 270 -25.51 9.31 8.75
C LYS A 270 -24.75 9.89 7.56
N THR A 271 -23.94 10.90 7.82
CA THR A 271 -23.18 11.64 6.83
C THR A 271 -21.88 10.92 6.48
N LYS A 272 -21.67 10.61 5.20
CA LYS A 272 -20.40 10.12 4.66
C LYS A 272 -19.49 11.30 4.29
N VAL A 273 -18.18 11.16 4.49
CA VAL A 273 -17.21 12.26 4.31
C VAL A 273 -16.14 11.91 3.29
N LEU A 274 -16.14 12.60 2.15
CA LEU A 274 -15.08 12.52 1.14
C LEU A 274 -14.15 13.73 1.25
N MET A 275 -12.88 13.50 1.53
CA MET A 275 -11.87 14.54 1.64
C MET A 275 -10.96 14.53 0.41
N LEU A 276 -10.78 15.69 -0.23
CA LEU A 276 -9.85 15.86 -1.34
C LEU A 276 -8.64 16.65 -0.86
N SER A 277 -7.44 16.09 -1.04
CA SER A 277 -6.20 16.79 -0.71
C SER A 277 -5.08 16.38 -1.67
N ALA A 278 -4.29 17.34 -2.12
CA ALA A 278 -3.04 17.04 -2.82
C ALA A 278 -1.87 16.68 -1.87
N THR A 279 -2.01 17.02 -0.59
CA THR A 279 -0.98 16.80 0.43
C THR A 279 -1.66 16.46 1.76
N PRO A 280 -2.02 15.18 2.03
CA PRO A 280 -2.64 14.81 3.30
C PRO A 280 -1.68 15.00 4.48
N VAL A 281 -0.38 14.85 4.25
CA VAL A 281 0.68 15.03 5.24
C VAL A 281 1.59 16.15 4.78
N ASN A 282 1.72 17.21 5.58
CA ASN A 282 2.74 18.22 5.32
C ASN A 282 3.56 18.57 6.58
N ASN A 283 2.98 18.49 7.79
CA ASN A 283 3.71 18.87 9.01
C ASN A 283 3.75 17.79 10.13
N HIS A 284 2.64 17.12 10.52
CA HIS A 284 2.66 16.12 11.61
C HIS A 284 1.65 14.97 11.45
N PHE A 285 1.97 13.79 11.99
CA PHE A 285 1.13 12.59 11.97
C PHE A 285 -0.23 12.77 12.68
N THR A 286 -0.31 13.72 13.63
CA THR A 286 -1.55 14.10 14.31
C THR A 286 -2.61 14.71 13.37
N ASP A 287 -2.18 15.35 12.29
CA ASP A 287 -3.09 15.93 11.28
C ASP A 287 -3.80 14.83 10.49
N LEU A 288 -3.06 13.78 10.13
CA LEU A 288 -3.60 12.58 9.49
C LEU A 288 -4.56 11.86 10.44
N ARG A 289 -4.21 11.74 11.74
CA ARG A 289 -5.09 11.15 12.75
C ARG A 289 -6.43 11.88 12.83
N ASN A 290 -6.43 13.22 12.83
CA ASN A 290 -7.67 13.99 12.89
C ASN A 290 -8.51 13.80 11.61
N GLN A 291 -7.87 13.74 10.44
CA GLN A 291 -8.58 13.44 9.18
C GLN A 291 -9.15 12.01 9.17
N LEU A 292 -8.42 11.03 9.67
CA LEU A 292 -8.90 9.65 9.82
C LEU A 292 -10.03 9.56 10.88
N ALA A 293 -9.97 10.36 11.94
CA ALA A 293 -11.04 10.44 12.93
C ALA A 293 -12.35 10.98 12.34
N LEU A 294 -12.31 11.94 11.40
CA LEU A 294 -13.51 12.38 10.66
C LEU A 294 -14.19 11.22 9.94
N ALA A 295 -13.38 10.36 9.30
CA ALA A 295 -13.88 9.19 8.59
C ALA A 295 -14.44 8.14 9.56
N TYR A 296 -13.72 7.89 10.66
CA TYR A 296 -14.09 6.84 11.61
C TYR A 296 -15.27 7.21 12.53
N GLU A 297 -15.38 8.46 13.00
CA GLU A 297 -16.51 8.88 13.84
C GLU A 297 -17.84 8.92 13.09
N ALA A 298 -17.82 9.07 11.77
CA ALA A 298 -19.01 8.87 10.93
C ALA A 298 -19.52 7.41 10.95
N SER A 299 -18.67 6.44 11.34
CA SER A 299 -19.02 5.03 11.42
C SER A 299 -19.61 4.60 12.77
N GLN A 300 -19.27 5.27 13.89
CA GLN A 300 -19.55 4.82 15.27
C GLN A 300 -20.93 5.19 15.84
N ARG A 301 -21.95 5.45 15.01
CA ARG A 301 -23.34 5.60 15.52
C ARG A 301 -24.08 4.26 15.52
N PRO A 302 -24.80 3.90 16.60
CA PRO A 302 -25.80 2.83 16.55
C PRO A 302 -26.93 3.17 15.58
#